data_AF-A0A062UUS7-F1
#
_entry.id   AF-A0A062UUS7-F1
#
_cell.length_a   1.000
_cell.length_b   1.000
_cell.length_c   1.000
_cell.angle_alpha   90.00
_cell.angle_beta   90.00
_cell.angle_gamma   90.00
#
_symmetry.space_group_name_H-M   'P 1'
#
loop_
_entity.id
_entity.type
_entity.pdbx_description
1 polymer ?
#
loop_
_entity_poly.entity_id
_entity_poly.type
_entity_poly.pdbx_seq_one_letter_code
_entity_poly.pdbx_strand_id
1 'polypeptide(L)'
;MNLTPDITLVPASQERIKLKVLVIGLDGATMDLIKPWASEGKLPTFQRLMSEGCYGDLESTRPAITIPAWNSLATGKNPGRIGCFSFIQKASGSYDFRVFPQTVEKEKDIWDILSDSGNKVFVLNAPNILSAYRINGHMVAGSLCTSDDRLTYPKELSEDLHNLNYEMDMTDPDIFGCLNDKEFSRRHKEITEKHCKVLFKFLDSNWDFGFFVFTELDRVQHQFWDKKDILLSHYQNIDSKLDQIINKIEQNGDKPNIFIVSDHGFGPNKRAFLVNEYLINKGLLDIKRIPTLEIIKALVSVLRKPIILKMLTPLFNLSFSRRLYRSVTRQTGRTPICWDRTKAFSYATWGTIYINLAGREPQGIVKEEDYEKLRSEIIDGLEKISVRAYRREELYHGKYLNLAPDIILDTDDYVNSITAKVGYGSEFVEWQGGSHRINGTFIARGPDIKEKSEIDAKICDVTPTILHMFDMPVPKDMDGRVLKEIFSVDSLLMKRKIQYKQVDERERIRSGIRILKSKVKI
;
A
#
# COMPACT_ATOMS: atom_id res chain seq x y z
N MET A 1 -28.94 -44.85 28.59
CA MET A 1 -27.56 -44.35 28.77
C MET A 1 -27.34 -43.23 27.76
N ASN A 2 -27.62 -41.98 28.15
CA ASN A 2 -27.33 -40.80 27.34
C ASN A 2 -26.35 -39.94 28.15
N LEU A 3 -25.07 -39.99 27.79
CA LEU A 3 -24.03 -39.12 28.34
C LEU A 3 -24.00 -37.85 27.49
N THR A 4 -24.59 -36.77 28.00
CA THR A 4 -24.28 -35.41 27.56
C THR A 4 -22.90 -35.02 28.09
N PRO A 5 -21.97 -34.49 27.27
CA PRO A 5 -20.72 -33.97 27.78
C PRO A 5 -20.96 -32.64 28.48
N ASP A 6 -20.62 -32.63 29.76
CA ASP A 6 -20.57 -31.48 30.65
C ASP A 6 -19.53 -30.48 30.10
N ILE A 7 -20.00 -29.35 29.55
CA ILE A 7 -19.13 -28.25 29.16
C ILE A 7 -18.87 -27.46 30.45
N THR A 8 -17.83 -27.84 31.18
CA THR A 8 -17.29 -27.04 32.27
C THR A 8 -16.78 -25.71 31.71
N LEU A 9 -17.59 -24.67 31.88
CA LEU A 9 -17.21 -23.27 31.76
C LEU A 9 -16.07 -23.01 32.75
N VAL A 10 -14.86 -22.75 32.22
CA VAL A 10 -13.75 -22.24 33.02
C VAL A 10 -14.14 -20.85 33.55
N PRO A 11 -13.93 -20.52 34.84
CA PRO A 11 -14.41 -19.27 35.41
C PRO A 11 -13.71 -18.06 34.77
N ALA A 12 -14.52 -17.08 34.35
CA ALA A 12 -14.08 -15.74 34.02
C ALA A 12 -13.74 -14.97 35.31
N SER A 13 -12.48 -15.00 35.75
CA SER A 13 -12.04 -14.15 36.87
C SER A 13 -10.53 -13.90 36.85
N GLN A 14 -10.05 -13.29 35.76
CA GLN A 14 -9.03 -12.27 35.82
C GLN A 14 -9.60 -11.09 35.03
N GLU A 15 -9.75 -9.91 35.63
CA GLU A 15 -9.99 -8.70 34.87
C GLU A 15 -8.89 -8.63 33.79
N ARG A 16 -9.24 -8.95 32.54
CA ARG A 16 -8.33 -8.73 31.43
C ARG A 16 -8.10 -7.23 31.42
N ILE A 17 -6.89 -6.79 31.78
CA ILE A 17 -6.45 -5.43 31.50
C ILE A 17 -6.82 -5.14 30.06
N LYS A 18 -7.70 -4.15 29.85
CA LYS A 18 -8.28 -3.87 28.55
C LYS A 18 -7.19 -3.29 27.65
N LEU A 19 -6.58 -4.16 26.85
CA LEU A 19 -5.52 -3.81 25.93
C LEU A 19 -6.09 -2.98 24.78
N LYS A 20 -5.47 -1.83 24.52
CA LYS A 20 -5.76 -1.00 23.35
C LYS A 20 -4.54 -0.92 22.45
N VAL A 21 -4.76 -1.04 21.15
CA VAL A 21 -3.71 -0.86 20.13
C VAL A 21 -4.20 0.07 19.04
N LEU A 22 -3.45 1.13 18.76
CA LEU A 22 -3.71 2.05 17.65
C LEU A 22 -2.57 1.97 16.65
N VAL A 23 -2.89 1.66 15.39
CA VAL A 23 -1.95 1.71 14.27
C VAL A 23 -2.23 2.96 13.45
N ILE A 24 -1.22 3.81 13.31
CA ILE A 24 -1.21 5.01 12.48
C ILE A 24 -0.26 4.75 11.31
N GLY A 25 -0.83 4.52 10.14
CA GLY A 25 -0.12 4.45 8.88
C GLY A 25 0.26 5.83 8.37
N LEU A 26 1.51 6.00 7.97
CA LEU A 26 2.01 7.17 7.26
C LEU A 26 2.49 6.72 5.88
N ASP A 27 1.63 6.77 4.88
CA ASP A 27 1.91 6.27 3.52
C ASP A 27 3.19 6.92 2.96
N GLY A 28 4.17 6.09 2.63
CA GLY A 28 5.47 6.51 2.11
C GLY A 28 6.45 7.16 3.11
N ALA A 29 6.16 7.23 4.40
CA ALA A 29 7.11 7.85 5.36
C ALA A 29 8.45 7.09 5.42
N THR A 30 9.56 7.84 5.50
CA THR A 30 10.91 7.27 5.60
C THR A 30 11.69 7.77 6.82
N MET A 31 12.42 6.84 7.46
CA MET A 31 13.35 7.16 8.55
C MET A 31 14.53 8.02 8.09
N ASP A 32 14.87 8.01 6.79
CA ASP A 32 15.94 8.83 6.20
C ASP A 32 15.67 10.33 6.31
N LEU A 33 14.40 10.73 6.43
CA LEU A 33 13.99 12.11 6.67
C LEU A 33 13.63 12.35 8.13
N ILE A 34 12.96 11.39 8.77
CA ILE A 34 12.50 11.53 10.16
C ILE A 34 13.69 11.62 11.13
N LYS A 35 14.68 10.73 11.04
CA LYS A 35 15.81 10.70 11.99
C LYS A 35 16.61 12.00 11.97
N PRO A 36 17.09 12.51 10.80
CA PRO A 36 17.85 13.74 10.77
C PRO A 36 17.04 14.95 11.27
N TRP A 37 15.80 15.13 10.78
CA TRP A 37 14.99 16.29 11.18
C TRP A 37 14.54 16.24 12.64
N ALA A 38 14.31 15.05 13.21
CA ALA A 38 14.08 14.89 14.64
C ALA A 38 15.33 15.27 15.46
N SER A 39 16.52 14.84 15.03
CA SER A 39 17.78 15.19 15.71
C SER A 39 18.09 16.69 15.68
N GLU A 40 17.64 17.38 14.62
CA GLU A 40 17.72 18.83 14.46
C GLU A 40 16.62 19.59 15.25
N GLY A 41 15.75 18.89 15.99
CA GLY A 41 14.65 19.49 16.75
C GLY A 41 13.49 20.00 15.89
N LYS A 42 13.44 19.65 14.60
CA LYS A 42 12.39 20.08 13.67
C LYS A 42 11.12 19.22 13.73
N LEU A 43 11.25 18.00 14.25
CA LEU A 43 10.17 17.02 14.44
C LEU A 43 10.13 16.53 15.90
N PRO A 44 9.71 17.39 16.85
CA PRO A 44 9.79 17.11 18.27
C PRO A 44 8.92 15.94 18.70
N THR A 45 7.78 15.69 18.04
CA THR A 45 6.88 14.59 18.38
C THR A 45 7.48 13.25 17.97
N PHE A 46 8.00 13.16 16.75
CA PHE A 46 8.75 11.98 16.30
C PHE A 46 9.96 11.73 17.18
N GLN A 47 10.71 12.77 17.56
CA GLN A 47 11.84 12.65 18.48
C GLN A 47 11.41 12.04 19.81
N ARG A 48 10.33 12.56 20.42
CA ARG A 48 9.76 12.03 21.66
C ARG A 48 9.36 10.57 21.50
N LEU A 49 8.58 10.24 20.47
CA LEU A 49 8.12 8.88 20.18
C LEU A 49 9.26 7.86 20.02
N MET A 50 10.34 8.23 19.34
CA MET A 50 11.54 7.39 19.21
C MET A 50 12.30 7.27 20.54
N SER A 51 12.34 8.34 21.34
CA SER A 51 13.03 8.33 22.63
C SER A 51 12.28 7.56 23.73
N GLU A 52 10.95 7.47 23.65
CA GLU A 52 10.06 6.77 24.58
C GLU A 52 9.62 5.39 24.07
N GLY A 53 10.19 4.93 22.95
CA GLY A 53 9.69 3.75 22.26
C GLY A 53 10.76 2.96 21.54
N CYS A 54 10.30 2.01 20.73
CA CYS A 54 11.11 1.31 19.75
C CYS A 54 10.94 1.96 18.38
N TYR A 55 11.99 2.03 17.57
CA TYR A 55 11.91 2.60 16.23
C TYR A 55 12.89 1.93 15.27
N GLY A 56 12.75 2.17 13.98
CA GLY A 56 13.68 1.66 12.98
C GLY A 56 13.06 1.55 11.60
N ASP A 57 13.72 0.82 10.73
CA ASP A 57 13.25 0.61 9.36
C ASP A 57 12.18 -0.50 9.34
N LEU A 58 11.12 -0.27 8.56
CA LEU A 58 10.12 -1.28 8.23
C LEU A 58 10.33 -1.74 6.78
N GLU A 59 10.91 -2.92 6.58
CA GLU A 59 11.12 -3.48 5.24
C GLU A 59 9.77 -3.80 4.58
N SER A 60 9.49 -3.15 3.45
CA SER A 60 8.28 -3.33 2.64
C SER A 60 8.27 -4.67 1.89
N THR A 61 7.21 -4.90 1.12
CA THR A 61 7.24 -5.90 0.05
C THR A 61 8.22 -5.47 -1.05
N ARG A 62 8.71 -6.42 -1.83
CA ARG A 62 9.46 -6.15 -3.07
C ARG A 62 8.58 -6.49 -4.26
N PRO A 63 8.33 -5.56 -5.21
CA PRO A 63 8.72 -4.15 -5.15
C PRO A 63 7.92 -3.39 -4.08
N ALA A 64 8.47 -2.25 -3.63
CA ALA A 64 7.88 -1.41 -2.59
C ALA A 64 6.70 -0.60 -3.16
N ILE A 65 5.52 -1.24 -3.24
CA ILE A 65 4.29 -0.66 -3.78
C ILE A 65 3.22 -0.65 -2.70
N THR A 66 2.51 0.47 -2.58
CA THR A 66 1.45 0.74 -1.59
C THR A 66 0.48 -0.42 -1.37
N ILE A 67 -0.18 -0.92 -2.43
CA ILE A 67 -1.27 -1.90 -2.26
C ILE A 67 -0.78 -3.28 -1.81
N PRO A 68 0.23 -3.92 -2.44
CA PRO A 68 0.85 -5.13 -1.91
C PRO A 68 1.35 -4.97 -0.47
N ALA A 69 1.97 -3.84 -0.16
CA ALA A 69 2.54 -3.56 1.16
C ALA A 69 1.45 -3.47 2.25
N TRP A 70 0.42 -2.63 2.08
CA TRP A 70 -0.69 -2.53 3.06
C TRP A 70 -1.45 -3.85 3.24
N ASN A 71 -1.66 -4.63 2.17
CA ASN A 71 -2.26 -5.97 2.31
C ASN A 71 -1.33 -6.93 3.06
N SER A 72 -0.02 -6.87 2.82
CA SER A 72 0.96 -7.71 3.53
C SER A 72 1.05 -7.34 5.00
N LEU A 73 0.98 -6.05 5.32
CA LEU A 73 0.87 -5.54 6.68
C LEU A 73 -0.36 -6.10 7.37
N ALA A 74 -1.55 -5.89 6.78
CA ALA A 74 -2.83 -6.23 7.37
C ALA A 74 -3.05 -7.74 7.53
N THR A 75 -2.45 -8.56 6.67
CA THR A 75 -2.63 -10.02 6.70
C THR A 75 -1.46 -10.77 7.35
N GLY A 76 -0.30 -10.13 7.51
CA GLY A 76 0.94 -10.77 7.95
C GLY A 76 1.54 -11.73 6.93
N LYS A 77 1.21 -11.60 5.63
CA LYS A 77 1.55 -12.55 4.56
C LYS A 77 2.25 -11.87 3.40
N ASN A 78 3.08 -12.63 2.68
CA ASN A 78 3.75 -12.15 1.47
C ASN A 78 2.78 -12.08 0.26
N PRO A 79 3.10 -11.29 -0.78
CA PRO A 79 2.30 -11.14 -1.99
C PRO A 79 1.87 -12.45 -2.65
N GLY A 80 2.70 -13.50 -2.64
CA GLY A 80 2.39 -14.81 -3.24
C GLY A 80 1.27 -15.60 -2.52
N ARG A 81 1.04 -15.34 -1.22
CA ARG A 81 -0.06 -15.96 -0.45
C ARG A 81 -1.38 -15.21 -0.61
N ILE A 82 -1.34 -13.89 -0.70
CA ILE A 82 -2.53 -13.03 -0.85
C ILE A 82 -2.89 -12.79 -2.32
N GLY A 83 -1.95 -13.02 -3.24
CA GLY A 83 -2.09 -12.84 -4.68
C GLY A 83 -2.27 -11.39 -5.10
N CYS A 84 -1.62 -10.47 -4.37
CA CYS A 84 -1.65 -9.04 -4.62
C CYS A 84 -0.24 -8.56 -4.97
N PHE A 85 0.05 -8.40 -6.26
CA PHE A 85 1.37 -7.99 -6.76
C PHE A 85 1.42 -6.53 -7.23
N SER A 86 0.25 -5.92 -7.45
CA SER A 86 0.06 -4.51 -7.73
C SER A 86 -1.42 -4.17 -7.53
N PHE A 87 -1.81 -2.89 -7.62
CA PHE A 87 -3.23 -2.51 -7.61
C PHE A 87 -4.00 -3.17 -8.76
N ILE A 88 -3.37 -3.23 -9.94
CA ILE A 88 -3.89 -3.82 -11.16
C ILE A 88 -2.90 -4.89 -11.64
N GLN A 89 -3.38 -6.11 -11.87
CA GLN A 89 -2.54 -7.25 -12.28
C GLN A 89 -3.18 -8.07 -13.41
N LYS A 90 -2.35 -8.85 -14.11
CA LYS A 90 -2.78 -9.66 -15.25
C LYS A 90 -3.77 -10.73 -14.80
N ALA A 91 -4.88 -10.85 -15.51
CA ALA A 91 -5.80 -11.98 -15.30
C ALA A 91 -5.17 -13.28 -15.82
N SER A 92 -5.45 -14.39 -15.14
CA SER A 92 -4.97 -15.71 -15.58
C SER A 92 -5.50 -16.04 -16.97
N GLY A 93 -4.63 -16.59 -17.83
CA GLY A 93 -4.99 -16.98 -19.20
C GLY A 93 -5.42 -15.82 -20.12
N SER A 94 -5.14 -14.57 -19.75
CA SER A 94 -5.53 -13.39 -20.54
C SER A 94 -4.42 -12.34 -20.58
N TYR A 95 -4.50 -11.46 -21.58
CA TYR A 95 -3.75 -10.21 -21.70
C TYR A 95 -4.45 -9.03 -21.00
N ASP A 96 -5.63 -9.25 -20.43
CA ASP A 96 -6.37 -8.26 -19.68
C ASP A 96 -5.82 -8.08 -18.26
N PHE A 97 -5.95 -6.86 -17.76
CA PHE A 97 -5.57 -6.49 -16.41
C PHE A 97 -6.81 -6.15 -15.60
N ARG A 98 -6.86 -6.61 -14.36
CA ARG A 98 -7.97 -6.39 -13.42
C ARG A 98 -7.43 -5.87 -12.11
N VAL A 99 -8.28 -5.17 -11.35
CA VAL A 99 -7.96 -4.85 -9.96
C VAL A 99 -7.78 -6.16 -9.17
N PHE A 100 -6.76 -6.23 -8.33
CA PHE A 100 -6.34 -7.50 -7.71
C PHE A 100 -7.47 -8.29 -7.02
N PRO A 101 -8.46 -7.69 -6.32
CA PRO A 101 -9.47 -8.46 -5.60
C PRO A 101 -10.43 -9.22 -6.51
N GLN A 102 -10.46 -8.92 -7.81
CA GLN A 102 -11.25 -9.69 -8.79
C GLN A 102 -10.55 -10.98 -9.24
N THR A 103 -9.31 -11.19 -8.81
CA THR A 103 -8.46 -12.31 -9.27
C THR A 103 -8.13 -13.31 -8.18
N VAL A 104 -8.52 -13.02 -6.93
CA VAL A 104 -8.14 -13.80 -5.75
C VAL A 104 -9.28 -13.83 -4.73
N GLU A 105 -9.26 -14.83 -3.86
CA GLU A 105 -10.07 -14.83 -2.64
C GLU A 105 -9.47 -13.88 -1.59
N LYS A 106 -10.33 -13.11 -0.93
CA LYS A 106 -9.91 -12.20 0.16
C LYS A 106 -9.40 -12.99 1.36
N GLU A 107 -8.18 -12.71 1.79
CA GLU A 107 -7.63 -13.20 3.06
C GLU A 107 -8.17 -12.37 4.24
N LYS A 108 -8.10 -12.92 5.47
CA LYS A 108 -8.49 -12.16 6.66
C LYS A 108 -7.40 -11.17 7.02
N ASP A 109 -7.79 -9.91 7.14
CA ASP A 109 -6.98 -8.85 7.70
C ASP A 109 -6.99 -8.93 9.24
N ILE A 110 -6.07 -8.23 9.90
CA ILE A 110 -6.00 -8.21 11.35
C ILE A 110 -7.30 -7.72 12.00
N TRP A 111 -7.93 -6.68 11.44
CA TRP A 111 -9.21 -6.18 11.93
C TRP A 111 -10.35 -7.19 11.73
N ASP A 112 -10.28 -8.06 10.73
CA ASP A 112 -11.25 -9.15 10.56
C ASP A 112 -11.11 -10.14 11.73
N ILE A 113 -9.87 -10.54 12.03
CA ILE A 113 -9.56 -11.51 13.10
C ILE A 113 -9.98 -10.95 14.47
N LEU A 114 -9.63 -9.69 14.76
CA LEU A 114 -9.96 -9.05 16.04
C LEU A 114 -11.47 -8.74 16.17
N SER A 115 -12.12 -8.36 15.08
CA SER A 115 -13.58 -8.20 15.02
C SER A 115 -14.30 -9.51 15.33
N ASP A 116 -13.87 -10.61 14.69
CA ASP A 116 -14.46 -11.95 14.89
C ASP A 116 -14.27 -12.48 16.32
N SER A 117 -13.22 -12.04 17.02
CA SER A 117 -13.00 -12.37 18.44
C SER A 117 -13.72 -11.43 19.41
N GLY A 118 -14.60 -10.55 18.90
CA GLY A 118 -15.45 -9.68 19.71
C GLY A 118 -14.83 -8.35 20.13
N ASN A 119 -13.61 -8.02 19.68
CA ASN A 119 -13.01 -6.71 19.96
C ASN A 119 -13.72 -5.61 19.18
N LYS A 120 -13.81 -4.42 19.76
CA LYS A 120 -14.31 -3.21 19.10
C LYS A 120 -13.23 -2.62 18.22
N VAL A 121 -13.51 -2.57 16.91
CA VAL A 121 -12.54 -2.18 15.90
C VAL A 121 -12.99 -0.93 15.16
N PHE A 122 -12.07 -0.01 14.89
CA PHE A 122 -12.25 0.95 13.81
C PHE A 122 -11.13 0.88 12.77
N VAL A 123 -11.48 1.08 11.50
CA VAL A 123 -10.55 1.19 10.38
C VAL A 123 -10.89 2.45 9.58
N LEU A 124 -9.95 3.36 9.38
CA LEU A 124 -10.15 4.62 8.69
C LEU A 124 -9.12 4.80 7.59
N ASN A 125 -9.58 4.96 6.36
CA ASN A 125 -8.77 5.37 5.21
C ASN A 125 -7.61 4.42 4.84
N ALA A 126 -7.68 3.14 5.19
CA ALA A 126 -6.65 2.16 4.83
C ALA A 126 -6.64 1.93 3.29
N PRO A 127 -5.51 2.17 2.56
CA PRO A 127 -5.49 2.15 1.10
C PRO A 127 -5.90 0.82 0.45
N ASN A 128 -5.73 -0.30 1.16
CA ASN A 128 -6.12 -1.63 0.71
C ASN A 128 -7.63 -1.92 0.83
N ILE A 129 -8.42 -1.06 1.49
CA ILE A 129 -9.87 -1.23 1.63
C ILE A 129 -10.60 -0.48 0.51
N LEU A 130 -10.97 -1.19 -0.55
CA LEU A 130 -11.72 -0.63 -1.70
C LEU A 130 -13.22 -0.44 -1.46
N SER A 131 -13.76 -1.06 -0.42
CA SER A 131 -15.17 -0.97 -0.04
C SER A 131 -15.30 -1.35 1.43
N ALA A 132 -16.04 -0.56 2.20
CA ALA A 132 -16.32 -0.87 3.58
C ALA A 132 -17.22 -2.11 3.69
N TYR A 133 -16.99 -2.91 4.72
CA TYR A 133 -17.76 -4.10 5.02
C TYR A 133 -17.92 -4.27 6.53
N ARG A 134 -18.77 -5.23 6.90
CA ARG A 134 -19.14 -5.48 8.28
C ARG A 134 -17.96 -5.91 9.14
N ILE A 135 -17.71 -5.14 10.18
CA ILE A 135 -16.84 -5.46 11.32
C ILE A 135 -17.56 -5.14 12.64
N ASN A 136 -17.05 -5.59 13.79
CA ASN A 136 -17.54 -5.21 15.10
C ASN A 136 -17.07 -3.79 15.48
N GLY A 137 -17.62 -2.80 14.79
CA GLY A 137 -17.32 -1.38 14.99
C GLY A 137 -17.48 -0.62 13.68
N HIS A 138 -16.50 0.20 13.32
CA HIS A 138 -16.63 1.18 12.25
C HIS A 138 -15.55 1.04 11.18
N MET A 139 -15.90 1.26 9.93
CA MET A 139 -14.98 1.23 8.80
C MET A 139 -15.28 2.39 7.87
N VAL A 140 -14.23 3.08 7.45
CA VAL A 140 -14.24 4.02 6.33
C VAL A 140 -13.22 3.52 5.32
N ALA A 141 -13.70 3.24 4.10
CA ALA A 141 -12.86 2.75 3.01
C ALA A 141 -11.73 3.74 2.66
N GLY A 142 -10.66 3.21 2.08
CA GLY A 142 -9.49 4.01 1.69
C GLY A 142 -9.64 4.70 0.35
N SER A 143 -8.61 5.48 0.00
CA SER A 143 -8.49 6.37 -1.18
C SER A 143 -8.83 5.77 -2.55
N LEU A 144 -8.91 4.44 -2.68
CA LEU A 144 -9.25 3.73 -3.90
C LEU A 144 -10.71 3.26 -3.96
N CYS A 145 -11.53 3.63 -2.97
CA CYS A 145 -12.96 3.39 -3.00
C CYS A 145 -13.61 4.17 -4.14
N THR A 146 -14.44 3.51 -4.95
CA THR A 146 -15.11 4.10 -6.11
C THR A 146 -16.63 4.19 -5.96
N SER A 147 -17.16 3.88 -4.77
CA SER A 147 -18.58 3.81 -4.50
C SER A 147 -18.92 4.45 -3.16
N ASP A 148 -19.60 5.60 -3.21
CA ASP A 148 -20.03 6.32 -2.02
C ASP A 148 -20.93 5.47 -1.12
N ASP A 149 -21.81 4.66 -1.71
CA ASP A 149 -22.68 3.69 -1.00
C ASP A 149 -21.93 2.62 -0.21
N ARG A 150 -20.63 2.44 -0.49
CA ARG A 150 -19.73 1.50 0.18
C ARG A 150 -18.56 2.20 0.85
N LEU A 151 -18.65 3.51 1.07
CA LEU A 151 -17.62 4.26 1.76
C LEU A 151 -17.54 3.87 3.24
N THR A 152 -18.68 3.60 3.87
CA THR A 152 -18.76 3.41 5.32
C THR A 152 -19.41 2.09 5.72
N TYR A 153 -18.99 1.59 6.88
CA TYR A 153 -19.75 0.63 7.68
C TYR A 153 -19.71 1.08 9.16
N PRO A 154 -20.83 1.08 9.89
CA PRO A 154 -22.19 0.94 9.37
C PRO A 154 -22.52 2.12 8.43
N LYS A 155 -23.56 1.99 7.60
CA LYS A 155 -23.79 2.96 6.49
C LYS A 155 -24.07 4.36 7.01
N GLU A 156 -24.76 4.46 8.13
CA GLU A 156 -25.19 5.70 8.78
C GLU A 156 -24.02 6.63 9.14
N LEU A 157 -22.81 6.07 9.29
CA LEU A 157 -21.58 6.83 9.47
C LEU A 157 -21.30 7.82 8.31
N SER A 158 -21.89 7.63 7.13
CA SER A 158 -21.75 8.57 6.01
C SER A 158 -22.25 9.97 6.36
N GLU A 159 -23.29 10.09 7.19
CA GLU A 159 -23.83 11.38 7.63
C GLU A 159 -22.83 12.12 8.53
N ASP A 160 -22.17 11.38 9.44
CA ASP A 160 -21.11 11.92 10.28
C ASP A 160 -19.93 12.42 9.43
N LEU A 161 -19.51 11.65 8.41
CA LEU A 161 -18.44 12.05 7.51
C LEU A 161 -18.80 13.31 6.73
N HIS A 162 -20.04 13.42 6.24
CA HIS A 162 -20.54 14.61 5.57
C HIS A 162 -20.52 15.83 6.48
N ASN A 163 -20.99 15.70 7.73
CA ASN A 163 -21.00 16.79 8.72
C ASN A 163 -19.59 17.25 9.12
N LEU A 164 -18.62 16.33 9.12
CA LEU A 164 -17.21 16.62 9.37
C LEU A 164 -16.47 17.10 8.10
N ASN A 165 -17.18 17.23 6.97
CA ASN A 165 -16.64 17.61 5.67
C ASN A 165 -15.45 16.73 5.25
N TYR A 166 -15.57 15.42 5.53
CA TYR A 166 -14.56 14.42 5.24
C TYR A 166 -14.26 14.38 3.75
N GLU A 167 -12.99 14.18 3.44
CA GLU A 167 -12.50 14.02 2.08
C GLU A 167 -11.50 12.88 2.09
N MET A 168 -11.74 11.86 1.28
CA MET A 168 -10.98 10.62 1.31
C MET A 168 -9.52 10.85 0.87
N ASP A 169 -9.36 11.49 -0.29
CA ASP A 169 -8.08 11.90 -0.86
C ASP A 169 -8.37 12.94 -1.96
N MET A 170 -7.33 13.50 -2.58
CA MET A 170 -7.44 14.35 -3.77
C MET A 170 -7.79 13.49 -5.00
N THR A 171 -9.05 13.08 -5.09
CA THR A 171 -9.55 12.12 -6.08
C THR A 171 -9.97 12.76 -7.41
N ASP A 172 -10.15 14.08 -7.47
CA ASP A 172 -10.58 14.76 -8.69
C ASP A 172 -9.42 14.85 -9.72
N PRO A 173 -9.49 14.10 -10.83
CA PRO A 173 -8.45 14.12 -11.85
C PRO A 173 -8.42 15.44 -12.65
N ASP A 174 -9.45 16.29 -12.59
CA ASP A 174 -9.44 17.65 -13.17
C ASP A 174 -8.62 18.62 -12.31
N ILE A 175 -8.41 18.30 -11.03
CA ILE A 175 -7.68 19.14 -10.06
C ILE A 175 -6.24 18.63 -9.90
N PHE A 176 -6.05 17.33 -9.69
CA PHE A 176 -4.78 16.72 -9.29
C PHE A 176 -3.58 17.09 -10.18
N GLY A 177 -3.75 17.17 -11.50
CA GLY A 177 -2.69 17.53 -12.46
C GLY A 177 -2.57 19.02 -12.78
N CYS A 178 -3.46 19.86 -12.24
CA CYS A 178 -3.59 21.28 -12.58
C CYS A 178 -3.20 22.22 -11.44
N LEU A 179 -3.01 21.70 -10.22
CA LEU A 179 -2.62 22.52 -9.09
C LEU A 179 -1.17 22.97 -9.21
N ASN A 180 -0.91 24.23 -8.87
CA ASN A 180 0.46 24.68 -8.60
C ASN A 180 0.93 24.14 -7.24
N ASP A 181 2.24 24.18 -6.98
CA ASP A 181 2.84 23.63 -5.76
C ASP A 181 2.23 24.19 -4.47
N LYS A 182 1.93 25.49 -4.43
CA LYS A 182 1.36 26.14 -3.23
C LYS A 182 -0.04 25.58 -2.93
N GLU A 183 -0.86 25.45 -3.97
CA GLU A 183 -2.21 24.94 -3.86
C GLU A 183 -2.23 23.44 -3.56
N PHE A 184 -1.37 22.67 -4.23
CA PHE A 184 -1.18 21.25 -3.94
C PHE A 184 -0.77 21.02 -2.49
N SER A 185 0.22 21.77 -2.00
CA SER A 185 0.67 21.70 -0.59
C SER A 185 -0.45 22.06 0.39
N ARG A 186 -1.17 23.16 0.15
CA ARG A 186 -2.29 23.60 1.01
C ARG A 186 -3.39 22.54 1.10
N ARG A 187 -3.82 21.98 -0.04
CA ARG A 187 -4.91 21.01 -0.09
C ARG A 187 -4.61 19.72 0.66
N HIS A 188 -3.38 19.20 0.56
CA HIS A 188 -3.00 18.00 1.32
C HIS A 188 -3.06 18.24 2.83
N LYS A 189 -2.56 19.38 3.31
CA LYS A 189 -2.66 19.74 4.75
C LYS A 189 -4.11 19.85 5.22
N GLU A 190 -5.00 20.39 4.39
CA GLU A 190 -6.43 20.48 4.69
C GLU A 190 -7.13 19.12 4.72
N ILE A 191 -6.77 18.20 3.83
CA ILE A 191 -7.29 16.83 3.84
C ILE A 191 -6.82 16.11 5.11
N THR A 192 -5.54 16.22 5.47
CA THR A 192 -4.99 15.67 6.72
C THR A 192 -5.71 16.22 7.96
N GLU A 193 -6.02 17.51 7.99
CA GLU A 193 -6.83 18.13 9.06
C GLU A 193 -8.21 17.49 9.17
N LYS A 194 -8.90 17.29 8.03
CA LYS A 194 -10.21 16.62 8.00
C LYS A 194 -10.12 15.17 8.46
N HIS A 195 -9.07 14.45 8.08
CA HIS A 195 -8.83 13.08 8.55
C HIS A 195 -8.64 13.02 10.07
N CYS A 196 -7.89 13.96 10.66
CA CYS A 196 -7.72 14.05 12.12
C CYS A 196 -9.05 14.27 12.85
N LYS A 197 -9.91 15.16 12.35
CA LYS A 197 -11.23 15.42 12.94
C LYS A 197 -12.09 14.15 12.99
N VAL A 198 -12.09 13.40 11.89
CA VAL A 198 -12.80 12.12 11.81
C VAL A 198 -12.18 11.08 12.76
N LEU A 199 -10.85 10.98 12.82
CA LEU A 199 -10.17 10.10 13.78
C LEU A 199 -10.54 10.43 15.24
N PHE A 200 -10.59 11.71 15.62
CA PHE A 200 -10.94 12.10 16.99
C PHE A 200 -12.34 11.64 17.40
N LYS A 201 -13.31 11.65 16.47
CA LYS A 201 -14.63 11.07 16.70
C LYS A 201 -14.54 9.57 17.03
N PHE A 202 -13.67 8.82 16.36
CA PHE A 202 -13.45 7.40 16.66
C PHE A 202 -12.72 7.17 17.98
N LEU A 203 -11.74 8.02 18.31
CA LEU A 203 -11.00 7.94 19.57
C LEU A 203 -11.89 8.24 20.79
N ASP A 204 -12.96 9.03 20.61
CA ASP A 204 -13.99 9.30 21.63
C ASP A 204 -14.99 8.16 21.81
N SER A 205 -14.99 7.18 20.91
CA SER A 205 -15.85 6.00 21.00
C SER A 205 -15.20 4.88 21.80
N ASN A 206 -15.96 3.81 22.10
CA ASN A 206 -15.39 2.61 22.71
C ASN A 206 -14.69 1.74 21.66
N TRP A 207 -13.38 1.60 21.76
CA TRP A 207 -12.54 0.80 20.85
C TRP A 207 -11.47 0.02 21.60
N ASP A 208 -11.04 -1.09 21.00
CA ASP A 208 -9.92 -1.93 21.47
C ASP A 208 -8.78 -1.91 20.42
N PHE A 209 -9.13 -1.93 19.14
CA PHE A 209 -8.16 -1.82 18.03
C PHE A 209 -8.56 -0.72 17.04
N GLY A 210 -7.61 0.17 16.74
CA GLY A 210 -7.76 1.23 15.74
C GLY A 210 -6.72 1.09 14.64
N PHE A 211 -7.11 1.28 13.39
CA PHE A 211 -6.21 1.33 12.24
C PHE A 211 -6.55 2.54 11.36
N PHE A 212 -5.60 3.44 11.16
CA PHE A 212 -5.83 4.68 10.44
C PHE A 212 -4.63 5.05 9.57
N VAL A 213 -4.83 5.54 8.35
CA VAL A 213 -3.73 5.90 7.44
C VAL A 213 -3.85 7.34 6.93
N PHE A 214 -2.76 8.10 7.05
CA PHE A 214 -2.53 9.35 6.33
C PHE A 214 -1.84 9.06 4.99
N THR A 215 -2.39 9.60 3.89
CA THR A 215 -1.82 9.46 2.55
C THR A 215 -0.95 10.64 2.11
N GLU A 216 -0.91 11.72 2.89
CA GLU A 216 -0.25 12.99 2.54
C GLU A 216 1.21 12.81 2.13
N LEU A 217 2.00 12.03 2.89
CA LEU A 217 3.44 11.96 2.72
C LEU A 217 3.87 11.31 1.39
N ASP A 218 3.21 10.24 0.93
CA ASP A 218 3.44 9.66 -0.39
C ASP A 218 3.23 10.70 -1.50
N ARG A 219 2.10 11.41 -1.47
CA ARG A 219 1.75 12.43 -2.49
C ARG A 219 2.77 13.55 -2.56
N VAL A 220 3.13 14.11 -1.41
CA VAL A 220 4.04 15.27 -1.36
C VAL A 220 5.49 14.88 -1.59
N GLN A 221 5.90 13.66 -1.24
CA GLN A 221 7.26 13.20 -1.54
C GLN A 221 7.45 12.95 -3.03
N HIS A 222 6.45 12.39 -3.73
CA HIS A 222 6.48 12.30 -5.19
C HIS A 222 6.71 13.67 -5.86
N GLN A 223 6.06 14.73 -5.38
CA GLN A 223 6.13 16.07 -6.00
C GLN A 223 7.29 16.95 -5.49
N PHE A 224 7.61 16.90 -4.19
CA PHE A 224 8.45 17.89 -3.50
C PHE A 224 9.76 17.34 -2.94
N TRP A 225 10.20 16.15 -3.36
CA TRP A 225 11.47 15.58 -2.87
C TRP A 225 12.67 16.55 -2.98
N ASP A 226 12.73 17.29 -4.08
CA ASP A 226 13.77 18.27 -4.38
C ASP A 226 13.51 19.66 -3.76
N LYS A 227 12.34 19.87 -3.13
CA LYS A 227 11.92 21.11 -2.47
C LYS A 227 11.87 20.91 -0.95
N LYS A 228 13.07 20.80 -0.35
CA LYS A 228 13.25 20.38 1.05
C LYS A 228 12.44 21.19 2.06
N ASP A 229 12.30 22.50 1.90
CA ASP A 229 11.52 23.34 2.82
C ASP A 229 10.02 23.02 2.78
N ILE A 230 9.46 22.82 1.57
CA ILE A 230 8.05 22.45 1.40
C ILE A 230 7.85 21.06 2.00
N LEU A 231 8.72 20.11 1.68
CA LEU A 231 8.64 18.74 2.19
C LEU A 231 8.71 18.68 3.71
N LEU A 232 9.69 19.38 4.31
CA LEU A 232 9.81 19.51 5.76
C LEU A 232 8.53 20.05 6.38
N SER A 233 7.89 21.06 5.76
CA SER A 233 6.63 21.63 6.27
C SER A 233 5.46 20.63 6.29
N HIS A 234 5.49 19.58 5.47
CA HIS A 234 4.51 18.49 5.49
C HIS A 234 4.82 17.47 6.58
N TYR A 235 6.10 17.13 6.78
CA TYR A 235 6.51 16.31 7.91
C TYR A 235 6.21 16.99 9.26
N GLN A 236 6.40 18.31 9.36
CA GLN A 236 6.00 19.09 10.54
C GLN A 236 4.49 19.14 10.74
N ASN A 237 3.70 19.17 9.65
CA ASN A 237 2.25 19.05 9.74
C ASN A 237 1.88 17.70 10.38
N ILE A 238 2.42 16.59 9.87
CA ILE A 238 2.19 15.25 10.41
C ILE A 238 2.69 15.14 11.86
N ASP A 239 3.87 15.65 12.18
CA ASP A 239 4.41 15.66 13.55
C ASP A 239 3.44 16.34 14.52
N SER A 240 2.90 17.51 14.15
CA SER A 240 1.89 18.21 14.95
C SER A 240 0.58 17.43 15.08
N LYS A 241 0.16 16.70 14.04
CA LYS A 241 -1.04 15.83 14.12
C LYS A 241 -0.84 14.62 15.00
N LEU A 242 0.35 14.02 14.99
CA LEU A 242 0.68 12.95 15.93
C LEU A 242 0.59 13.45 17.38
N ASP A 243 1.09 14.66 17.66
CA ASP A 243 0.98 15.25 19.00
C ASP A 243 -0.48 15.45 19.42
N GLN A 244 -1.31 16.01 18.52
CA GLN A 244 -2.74 16.21 18.78
C GLN A 244 -3.46 14.88 19.02
N ILE A 245 -3.12 13.82 18.27
CA ILE A 245 -3.67 12.46 18.47
C ILE A 245 -3.27 11.90 19.84
N ILE A 246 -1.99 11.99 20.21
CA ILE A 246 -1.49 11.51 21.50
C ILE A 246 -2.18 12.26 22.65
N ASN A 247 -2.24 13.59 22.58
CA ASN A 247 -2.91 14.41 23.59
C ASN A 247 -4.40 14.05 23.72
N LYS A 248 -5.09 13.79 22.61
CA LYS A 248 -6.50 13.37 22.61
C LYS A 248 -6.70 12.02 23.30
N ILE A 249 -5.81 11.06 23.05
CA ILE A 249 -5.82 9.74 23.70
C ILE A 249 -5.60 9.88 25.21
N GLU A 250 -4.61 10.67 25.61
CA GLU A 250 -4.29 10.91 27.02
C GLU A 250 -5.43 11.64 27.76
N GLN A 251 -6.09 12.60 27.11
CA GLN A 251 -7.29 13.27 27.63
C GLN A 251 -8.47 12.31 27.86
N ASN A 252 -8.61 11.29 27.00
CA ASN A 252 -9.62 10.25 27.16
C ASN A 252 -9.28 9.25 28.28
N GLY A 253 -8.10 9.38 28.92
CA GLY A 253 -7.61 8.46 29.95
C GLY A 253 -7.14 7.11 29.41
N ASP A 254 -7.03 7.00 28.09
CA ASP A 254 -6.58 5.79 27.41
C ASP A 254 -5.05 5.68 27.43
N LYS A 255 -4.55 4.45 27.52
CA LYS A 255 -3.09 4.15 27.46
C LYS A 255 -2.83 3.05 26.42
N PRO A 256 -3.09 3.29 25.13
CA PRO A 256 -2.87 2.29 24.10
C PRO A 256 -1.39 2.11 23.81
N ASN A 257 -1.05 0.94 23.26
CA ASN A 257 0.18 0.79 22.51
C ASN A 257 -0.04 1.35 21.10
N ILE A 258 0.79 2.32 20.71
CA ILE A 258 0.69 3.03 19.43
C ILE A 258 1.79 2.51 18.52
N PHE A 259 1.42 2.15 17.28
CA PHE A 259 2.34 1.82 16.20
C PHE A 259 2.21 2.90 15.13
N ILE A 260 3.33 3.48 14.73
CA ILE A 260 3.43 4.35 13.56
C ILE A 260 4.23 3.58 12.51
N VAL A 261 3.59 3.29 11.39
CA VAL A 261 4.14 2.41 10.36
C VAL A 261 4.01 3.04 8.99
N SER A 262 4.91 2.70 8.08
CA SER A 262 4.77 3.00 6.66
C SER A 262 4.72 1.72 5.84
N ASP A 263 4.00 1.75 4.74
CA ASP A 263 4.01 0.70 3.74
C ASP A 263 5.34 0.60 2.99
N HIS A 264 5.99 1.72 2.72
CA HIS A 264 7.31 1.80 2.10
C HIS A 264 8.04 3.11 2.45
N GLY A 265 9.30 3.21 2.08
CA GLY A 265 10.08 4.43 2.18
C GLY A 265 10.01 5.28 0.92
N PHE A 266 10.87 6.31 0.90
CA PHE A 266 11.05 7.19 -0.23
C PHE A 266 12.52 7.62 -0.38
N GLY A 267 12.92 7.89 -1.62
CA GLY A 267 14.24 8.35 -2.01
C GLY A 267 14.17 9.25 -3.25
N PRO A 268 15.31 9.84 -3.66
CA PRO A 268 15.36 10.69 -4.85
C PRO A 268 14.98 9.92 -6.12
N ASN A 269 14.31 10.61 -7.03
CA ASN A 269 13.94 10.10 -8.35
C ASN A 269 14.61 10.88 -9.46
N LYS A 270 15.85 10.50 -9.78
CA LYS A 270 16.68 11.14 -10.81
C LYS A 270 16.62 10.42 -12.15
N ARG A 271 16.35 9.11 -12.15
CA ARG A 271 16.39 8.28 -13.34
C ARG A 271 15.28 7.24 -13.36
N ALA A 272 14.54 7.20 -14.47
CA ALA A 272 13.53 6.18 -14.72
C ALA A 272 14.00 5.20 -15.81
N PHE A 273 13.82 3.90 -15.57
CA PHE A 273 14.03 2.84 -16.54
C PHE A 273 12.76 2.56 -17.35
N LEU A 274 12.90 2.51 -18.67
CA LEU A 274 11.82 2.27 -19.63
C LEU A 274 11.85 0.81 -20.06
N VAL A 275 11.19 -0.06 -19.29
CA VAL A 275 11.26 -1.51 -19.50
C VAL A 275 10.81 -1.93 -20.91
N ASN A 276 9.80 -1.26 -21.49
CA ASN A 276 9.36 -1.60 -22.84
C ASN A 276 10.33 -1.13 -23.93
N GLU A 277 11.06 -0.02 -23.73
CA GLU A 277 12.14 0.38 -24.65
C GLU A 277 13.26 -0.66 -24.65
N TYR A 278 13.66 -1.12 -23.46
CA TYR A 278 14.65 -2.20 -23.31
C TYR A 278 14.21 -3.48 -24.03
N LEU A 279 12.96 -3.93 -23.82
CA LEU A 279 12.45 -5.13 -24.46
C LEU A 279 12.36 -4.98 -26.00
N ILE A 280 12.02 -3.79 -26.51
CA ILE A 280 12.03 -3.49 -27.95
C ILE A 280 13.47 -3.55 -28.51
N ASN A 281 14.43 -2.92 -27.84
CA ASN A 281 15.83 -2.90 -28.26
C ASN A 281 16.46 -4.30 -28.29
N LYS A 282 16.02 -5.19 -27.39
CA LYS A 282 16.43 -6.60 -27.37
C LYS A 282 15.66 -7.48 -28.37
N GLY A 283 14.71 -6.93 -29.12
CA GLY A 283 13.87 -7.69 -30.06
C GLY A 283 12.91 -8.67 -29.37
N LEU A 284 12.56 -8.42 -28.11
CA LEU A 284 11.68 -9.26 -27.29
C LEU A 284 10.23 -8.78 -27.29
N LEU A 285 10.01 -7.49 -27.52
CA LEU A 285 8.71 -6.85 -27.60
C LEU A 285 8.53 -6.18 -28.97
N ASP A 286 7.44 -6.49 -29.66
CA ASP A 286 7.07 -5.81 -30.91
C ASP A 286 5.77 -5.03 -30.74
N ILE A 287 5.71 -3.84 -31.33
CA ILE A 287 4.58 -2.90 -31.20
C ILE A 287 4.13 -2.43 -32.58
N LYS A 288 2.82 -2.26 -32.77
CA LYS A 288 2.25 -1.65 -33.96
C LYS A 288 2.70 -0.19 -34.02
N ARG A 289 3.46 0.17 -35.05
CA ARG A 289 3.81 1.56 -35.34
C ARG A 289 2.57 2.26 -35.90
N ILE A 290 1.94 3.12 -35.11
CA ILE A 290 0.79 3.93 -35.53
C ILE A 290 1.30 5.32 -35.96
N PRO A 291 1.31 5.67 -37.26
CA PRO A 291 1.91 6.92 -37.76
C PRO A 291 1.30 8.21 -37.20
N THR A 292 0.04 8.17 -36.77
CA THR A 292 -0.70 9.36 -36.29
C THR A 292 -0.26 9.86 -34.91
N LEU A 293 0.34 9.02 -34.06
CA LEU A 293 0.77 9.44 -32.71
C LEU A 293 2.04 10.30 -32.74
N GLU A 294 2.93 10.06 -33.70
CA GLU A 294 4.17 10.84 -33.90
C GLU A 294 3.86 12.27 -34.38
N ILE A 295 2.87 12.41 -35.27
CA ILE A 295 2.38 13.71 -35.75
C ILE A 295 1.73 14.49 -34.60
N ILE A 296 0.94 13.83 -33.75
CA ILE A 296 0.32 14.45 -32.56
C ILE A 296 1.38 14.83 -31.52
N LYS A 297 2.39 13.97 -31.27
CA LYS A 297 3.51 14.29 -30.36
C LYS A 297 4.31 15.51 -30.84
N ALA A 298 4.56 15.62 -32.14
CA ALA A 298 5.23 16.79 -32.74
C ALA A 298 4.40 18.07 -32.62
N LEU A 299 3.06 17.98 -32.75
CA LEU A 299 2.16 19.12 -32.55
C LEU A 299 2.06 19.53 -31.07
N VAL A 300 2.03 18.57 -30.14
CA VAL A 300 1.94 18.80 -28.69
C VAL A 300 3.24 19.34 -28.11
N SER A 301 4.41 18.94 -28.64
CA SER A 301 5.71 19.48 -28.20
C SER A 301 5.88 20.97 -28.55
N VAL A 302 5.27 21.43 -29.64
CA VAL A 302 5.21 22.85 -30.02
C VAL A 302 4.28 23.65 -29.09
N LEU A 303 3.16 23.06 -28.65
CA LEU A 303 2.21 23.66 -27.69
C LEU A 303 2.74 23.71 -26.24
N ARG A 304 3.79 22.94 -25.91
CA ARG A 304 4.44 22.92 -24.59
C ARG A 304 5.35 24.12 -24.29
N LYS A 305 5.58 25.02 -25.25
CA LYS A 305 6.33 26.25 -24.99
C LYS A 305 5.49 27.19 -24.09
N PRO A 306 6.03 27.66 -22.95
CA PRO A 306 5.27 28.36 -21.90
C PRO A 306 4.57 29.66 -22.36
N ILE A 307 4.98 30.20 -23.52
CA ILE A 307 4.44 31.42 -24.11
C ILE A 307 3.07 31.18 -24.78
N ILE A 308 2.84 30.02 -25.40
CA ILE A 308 1.60 29.73 -26.14
C ILE A 308 0.48 29.26 -25.19
N LEU A 309 0.84 28.53 -24.12
CA LEU A 309 -0.11 28.06 -23.09
C LEU A 309 -0.78 29.22 -22.34
N LYS A 310 -0.03 30.31 -22.09
CA LYS A 310 -0.55 31.54 -21.45
C LYS A 310 -1.49 32.36 -22.33
N MET A 311 -1.39 32.26 -23.66
CA MET A 311 -2.25 32.98 -24.59
C MET A 311 -3.60 32.27 -24.83
N LEU A 312 -3.66 30.94 -24.68
CA LEU A 312 -4.87 30.14 -24.96
C LEU A 312 -5.72 29.83 -23.72
N THR A 313 -5.27 30.23 -22.53
CA THR A 313 -5.96 30.03 -21.25
C THR A 313 -7.44 30.45 -21.21
N PRO A 314 -7.90 31.53 -21.87
CA PRO A 314 -9.32 31.89 -21.85
C PRO A 314 -10.22 31.05 -22.79
N LEU A 315 -9.65 30.29 -23.74
CA LEU A 315 -10.40 29.46 -24.68
C LEU A 315 -10.50 27.98 -24.25
N PHE A 316 -9.73 27.57 -23.24
CA PHE A 316 -9.69 26.19 -22.71
C PHE A 316 -10.72 25.90 -21.61
N ASN A 317 -11.76 26.74 -21.47
CA ASN A 317 -12.96 26.44 -20.67
C ASN A 317 -13.95 25.48 -21.37
N LEU A 318 -13.60 24.92 -22.54
CA LEU A 318 -14.42 23.89 -23.19
C LEU A 318 -14.07 22.49 -22.67
N SER A 319 -15.04 21.87 -22.00
CA SER A 319 -15.08 20.47 -21.55
C SER A 319 -14.68 19.42 -22.61
N PHE A 320 -14.69 19.77 -23.89
CA PHE A 320 -14.38 18.89 -25.01
C PHE A 320 -12.87 18.63 -25.22
N SER A 321 -12.01 19.65 -25.12
CA SER A 321 -10.56 19.49 -25.34
C SER A 321 -9.90 18.70 -24.20
N ARG A 322 -10.43 18.82 -22.97
CA ARG A 322 -10.04 17.98 -21.83
C ARG A 322 -10.42 16.51 -22.02
N ARG A 323 -11.57 16.20 -22.64
CA ARG A 323 -11.97 14.82 -22.97
C ARG A 323 -11.02 14.18 -23.98
N LEU A 324 -10.60 14.94 -24.99
CA LEU A 324 -9.63 14.48 -25.99
C LEU A 324 -8.23 14.30 -25.38
N TYR A 325 -7.78 15.23 -24.53
CA TYR A 325 -6.53 15.09 -23.78
C TYR A 325 -6.56 13.87 -22.85
N ARG A 326 -7.67 13.63 -22.14
CA ARG A 326 -7.91 12.45 -21.28
C ARG A 326 -7.96 11.12 -22.04
N SER A 327 -8.44 11.14 -23.28
CA SER A 327 -8.40 9.99 -24.19
C SER A 327 -6.95 9.64 -24.57
N VAL A 328 -6.10 10.64 -24.74
CA VAL A 328 -4.69 10.50 -25.15
C VAL A 328 -3.77 10.16 -23.96
N THR A 329 -4.07 10.65 -22.75
CA THR A 329 -3.30 10.36 -21.52
C THR A 329 -3.64 9.02 -20.87
N ARG A 330 -4.67 8.31 -21.33
CA ARG A 330 -4.99 6.91 -20.97
C ARG A 330 -4.13 5.85 -21.69
N GLN A 331 -2.87 6.16 -21.98
CA GLN A 331 -1.93 5.19 -22.58
C GLN A 331 -1.07 4.40 -21.57
N THR A 332 -1.35 4.44 -20.28
CA THR A 332 -0.71 3.52 -19.34
C THR A 332 -1.49 2.21 -19.31
N GLY A 333 -1.16 1.30 -20.24
CA GLY A 333 -1.65 -0.09 -20.22
C GLY A 333 -2.06 -0.68 -21.57
N ARG A 334 -1.97 0.07 -22.68
CA ARG A 334 -2.26 -0.48 -24.01
C ARG A 334 -1.23 -0.05 -25.04
N THR A 335 0.04 -0.33 -24.74
CA THR A 335 1.06 -0.49 -25.79
C THR A 335 0.45 -1.39 -26.86
N PRO A 336 0.43 -0.99 -28.15
CA PRO A 336 -0.25 -1.76 -29.17
C PRO A 336 0.62 -2.94 -29.58
N ILE A 337 0.72 -3.95 -28.71
CA ILE A 337 1.64 -5.08 -28.85
C ILE A 337 1.22 -5.99 -30.01
N CYS A 338 2.22 -6.48 -30.75
CA CYS A 338 2.08 -7.53 -31.76
C CYS A 338 2.34 -8.89 -31.08
N TRP A 339 1.27 -9.52 -30.56
CA TRP A 339 1.36 -10.70 -29.70
C TRP A 339 2.03 -11.91 -30.36
N ASP A 340 1.75 -12.12 -31.64
CA ASP A 340 2.30 -13.17 -32.49
C ASP A 340 3.83 -13.05 -32.74
N ARG A 341 4.42 -11.89 -32.40
CA ARG A 341 5.86 -11.62 -32.55
C ARG A 341 6.55 -11.19 -31.26
N THR A 342 5.84 -11.24 -30.13
CA THR A 342 6.34 -10.78 -28.82
C THR A 342 6.67 -11.95 -27.92
N LYS A 343 7.89 -11.99 -27.39
CA LYS A 343 8.37 -13.01 -26.45
C LYS A 343 8.20 -12.60 -24.98
N ALA A 344 8.37 -11.32 -24.67
CA ALA A 344 8.23 -10.79 -23.31
C ALA A 344 7.60 -9.39 -23.34
N PHE A 345 6.86 -9.03 -22.30
CA PHE A 345 6.09 -7.78 -22.27
C PHE A 345 5.92 -7.21 -20.85
N SER A 346 5.68 -5.90 -20.78
CA SER A 346 5.30 -5.18 -19.56
C SER A 346 4.13 -4.22 -19.83
N TYR A 347 3.27 -4.02 -18.83
CA TYR A 347 2.01 -3.28 -18.96
C TYR A 347 1.88 -2.05 -18.07
N ALA A 348 2.63 -1.99 -16.98
CA ALA A 348 2.39 -1.04 -15.91
C ALA A 348 3.64 -0.25 -15.54
N THR A 349 3.44 0.76 -14.71
CA THR A 349 4.51 1.29 -13.86
C THR A 349 4.92 0.19 -12.87
N TRP A 350 6.14 0.25 -12.33
CA TRP A 350 6.67 -0.70 -11.32
C TRP A 350 7.31 -2.00 -11.83
N GLY A 351 7.66 -2.07 -13.12
CA GLY A 351 8.71 -3.00 -13.57
C GLY A 351 8.36 -4.48 -13.48
N THR A 352 7.18 -4.87 -13.96
CA THR A 352 6.82 -6.29 -14.10
C THR A 352 7.09 -6.76 -15.52
N ILE A 353 7.74 -7.90 -15.70
CA ILE A 353 7.91 -8.53 -17.03
C ILE A 353 7.23 -9.90 -17.01
N TYR A 354 6.44 -10.13 -18.04
CA TYR A 354 5.78 -11.40 -18.31
C TYR A 354 6.36 -12.02 -19.58
N ILE A 355 6.51 -13.34 -19.57
CA ILE A 355 6.87 -14.13 -20.74
C ILE A 355 5.60 -14.54 -21.48
N ASN A 356 5.58 -14.37 -22.80
CA ASN A 356 4.48 -14.77 -23.67
C ASN A 356 4.53 -16.29 -23.92
N LEU A 357 4.33 -17.06 -22.85
CA LEU A 357 4.48 -18.51 -22.79
C LEU A 357 3.31 -19.22 -23.49
N ALA A 358 3.62 -20.12 -24.41
CA ALA A 358 2.66 -20.98 -25.11
C ALA A 358 1.88 -21.83 -24.12
N GLY A 359 0.55 -21.93 -24.31
CA GLY A 359 -0.35 -22.65 -23.40
C GLY A 359 -0.75 -21.89 -22.13
N ARG A 360 -0.02 -20.84 -21.74
CA ARG A 360 -0.39 -19.94 -20.63
C ARG A 360 -1.03 -18.65 -21.13
N GLU A 361 -0.46 -18.07 -22.18
CA GLU A 361 -0.96 -16.81 -22.76
C GLU A 361 -1.74 -17.08 -24.07
N PRO A 362 -2.80 -16.29 -24.38
CA PRO A 362 -3.68 -16.56 -25.52
C PRO A 362 -2.98 -16.69 -26.89
N GLN A 363 -1.90 -15.94 -27.11
CA GLN A 363 -1.07 -15.97 -28.32
C GLN A 363 0.41 -16.19 -27.92
N GLY A 364 0.64 -17.03 -26.91
CA GLY A 364 1.97 -17.37 -26.43
C GLY A 364 2.83 -18.05 -27.51
N ILE A 365 4.04 -17.54 -27.73
CA ILE A 365 4.98 -18.05 -28.75
C ILE A 365 6.24 -18.68 -28.13
N VAL A 366 6.53 -18.41 -26.87
CA VAL A 366 7.68 -18.99 -26.16
C VAL A 366 7.31 -20.40 -25.72
N LYS A 367 8.09 -21.40 -26.10
CA LYS A 367 7.87 -22.79 -25.67
C LYS A 367 8.28 -22.97 -24.21
N GLU A 368 7.70 -23.97 -23.54
CA GLU A 368 8.04 -24.32 -22.16
C GLU A 368 9.53 -24.64 -21.98
N GLU A 369 10.14 -25.34 -22.94
CA GLU A 369 11.58 -25.66 -22.97
C GLU A 369 12.51 -24.43 -23.05
N ASP A 370 12.02 -23.32 -23.62
CA ASP A 370 12.77 -22.07 -23.77
C ASP A 370 12.51 -21.07 -22.63
N TYR A 371 11.53 -21.34 -21.78
CA TYR A 371 11.04 -20.38 -20.79
C TYR A 371 12.13 -19.93 -19.81
N GLU A 372 12.83 -20.87 -19.17
CA GLU A 372 13.87 -20.56 -18.18
C GLU A 372 15.12 -19.92 -18.79
N LYS A 373 15.46 -20.35 -20.02
CA LYS A 373 16.58 -19.78 -20.77
C LYS A 373 16.30 -18.30 -21.07
N LEU A 374 15.13 -17.99 -21.64
CA LEU A 374 14.75 -16.61 -21.95
C LEU A 374 14.68 -15.75 -20.68
N ARG A 375 14.11 -16.29 -19.59
CA ARG A 375 14.04 -15.58 -18.31
C ARG A 375 15.43 -15.20 -17.80
N SER A 376 16.38 -16.11 -17.88
CA SER A 376 17.76 -15.86 -17.45
C SER A 376 18.48 -14.86 -18.37
N GLU A 377 18.31 -14.97 -19.69
CA GLU A 377 18.87 -14.00 -20.65
C GLU A 377 18.38 -12.56 -20.39
N ILE A 378 17.10 -12.39 -20.04
CA ILE A 378 16.53 -11.08 -19.69
C ILE A 378 17.13 -10.56 -18.38
N ILE A 379 17.18 -11.38 -17.34
CA ILE A 379 17.75 -11.00 -16.02
C ILE A 379 19.22 -10.60 -16.18
N ASP A 380 20.05 -11.44 -16.80
CA ASP A 380 21.47 -11.15 -17.03
C ASP A 380 21.66 -9.87 -17.85
N GLY A 381 20.78 -9.62 -18.82
CA GLY A 381 20.80 -8.42 -19.64
C GLY A 381 20.42 -7.15 -18.88
N LEU A 382 19.54 -7.26 -17.88
CA LEU A 382 19.12 -6.15 -17.00
C LEU A 382 20.20 -5.84 -15.97
N GLU A 383 20.84 -6.87 -15.39
CA GLU A 383 21.94 -6.69 -14.44
C GLU A 383 23.13 -5.94 -15.07
N LYS A 384 23.44 -6.21 -16.35
CA LYS A 384 24.50 -5.51 -17.11
C LYS A 384 24.27 -4.01 -17.28
N ILE A 385 23.03 -3.54 -17.13
CA ILE A 385 22.67 -2.12 -17.16
C ILE A 385 22.26 -1.61 -15.77
N SER A 386 22.65 -2.34 -14.72
CA SER A 386 22.40 -2.04 -13.31
C SER A 386 20.91 -1.95 -12.95
N VAL A 387 20.05 -2.71 -13.63
CA VAL A 387 18.64 -2.88 -13.25
C VAL A 387 18.51 -4.20 -12.50
N ARG A 388 18.13 -4.13 -11.22
CA ARG A 388 17.90 -5.33 -10.40
C ARG A 388 16.64 -6.05 -10.85
N ALA A 389 16.74 -7.36 -11.02
CA ALA A 389 15.66 -8.20 -11.49
C ALA A 389 15.68 -9.53 -10.74
N TYR A 390 14.51 -10.03 -10.38
CA TYR A 390 14.34 -11.27 -9.63
C TYR A 390 13.32 -12.16 -10.32
N ARG A 391 13.49 -13.48 -10.21
CA ARG A 391 12.40 -14.41 -10.49
C ARG A 391 11.36 -14.29 -9.38
N ARG A 392 10.09 -14.54 -9.70
CA ARG A 392 9.02 -14.53 -8.69
C ARG A 392 9.25 -15.53 -7.55
N GLU A 393 9.86 -16.67 -7.83
CA GLU A 393 10.13 -17.71 -6.84
C GLU A 393 11.20 -17.29 -5.82
N GLU A 394 11.99 -16.25 -6.13
CA GLU A 394 12.99 -15.67 -5.22
C GLU A 394 12.34 -14.71 -4.22
N LEU A 395 11.21 -14.07 -4.60
CA LEU A 395 10.54 -13.04 -3.79
C LEU A 395 9.28 -13.54 -3.09
N TYR A 396 8.59 -14.49 -3.70
CA TYR A 396 7.23 -14.85 -3.31
C TYR A 396 7.03 -16.37 -3.21
N HIS A 397 6.10 -16.75 -2.35
CA HIS A 397 5.62 -18.13 -2.22
C HIS A 397 4.16 -18.14 -1.80
N GLY A 398 3.42 -19.20 -2.16
CA GLY A 398 2.02 -19.36 -1.78
C GLY A 398 1.11 -19.71 -2.94
N LYS A 399 -0.19 -19.81 -2.65
CA LYS A 399 -1.21 -20.35 -3.57
C LYS A 399 -1.40 -19.55 -4.86
N TYR A 400 -0.95 -18.29 -4.90
CA TYR A 400 -1.11 -17.40 -6.06
C TYR A 400 0.21 -17.08 -6.77
N LEU A 401 1.28 -17.83 -6.50
CA LEU A 401 2.58 -17.60 -7.13
C LEU A 401 2.50 -17.62 -8.67
N ASN A 402 1.63 -18.47 -9.23
CA ASN A 402 1.37 -18.56 -10.67
C ASN A 402 0.76 -17.28 -11.30
N LEU A 403 0.17 -16.40 -10.49
CA LEU A 403 -0.35 -15.10 -10.95
C LEU A 403 0.72 -14.00 -10.92
N ALA A 404 1.85 -14.22 -10.25
CA ALA A 404 2.93 -13.26 -10.18
C ALA A 404 3.58 -13.04 -11.56
N PRO A 405 4.12 -11.83 -11.84
CA PRO A 405 5.01 -11.60 -12.98
C PRO A 405 6.14 -12.62 -13.04
N ASP A 406 6.64 -12.96 -14.22
CA ASP A 406 7.73 -13.94 -14.35
C ASP A 406 9.06 -13.39 -13.86
N ILE A 407 9.28 -12.09 -14.09
CA ILE A 407 10.43 -11.33 -13.62
C ILE A 407 9.91 -10.04 -12.99
N ILE A 408 10.44 -9.72 -11.82
CA ILE A 408 10.13 -8.53 -11.04
C ILE A 408 11.37 -7.65 -11.04
N LEU A 409 11.22 -6.42 -11.52
CA LEU A 409 12.26 -5.41 -11.44
C LEU A 409 12.12 -4.62 -10.14
N ASP A 410 13.25 -4.25 -9.57
CA ASP A 410 13.31 -3.51 -8.32
C ASP A 410 13.98 -2.15 -8.54
N THR A 411 13.58 -1.18 -7.74
CA THR A 411 14.13 0.17 -7.77
C THR A 411 15.16 0.36 -6.67
N ASP A 412 16.20 1.12 -6.96
CA ASP A 412 17.22 1.50 -5.98
C ASP A 412 17.66 2.96 -6.18
N ASP A 413 18.80 3.34 -5.63
CA ASP A 413 19.33 4.70 -5.76
C ASP A 413 19.87 5.01 -7.16
N TYR A 414 20.07 4.01 -8.01
CA TYR A 414 20.42 4.17 -9.42
C TYR A 414 19.18 4.14 -10.32
N VAL A 415 18.36 3.09 -10.23
CA VAL A 415 17.07 2.96 -10.94
C VAL A 415 15.96 3.39 -10.01
N ASN A 416 15.68 4.68 -9.98
CA ASN A 416 14.75 5.21 -8.99
C ASN A 416 13.29 4.95 -9.35
N SER A 417 12.96 4.73 -10.62
CA SER A 417 11.60 4.49 -11.10
C SER A 417 11.58 3.58 -12.31
N ILE A 418 10.45 2.89 -12.55
CA ILE A 418 10.28 2.01 -13.70
C ILE A 418 8.94 2.29 -14.39
N THR A 419 8.96 2.43 -15.71
CA THR A 419 7.78 2.71 -16.51
C THR A 419 7.74 1.90 -17.81
N ALA A 420 6.55 1.46 -18.20
CA ALA A 420 6.30 0.74 -19.45
C ALA A 420 6.08 1.67 -20.68
N LYS A 421 6.38 2.97 -20.56
CA LYS A 421 6.24 3.93 -21.66
C LYS A 421 7.22 3.64 -22.81
N VAL A 422 6.84 4.07 -24.01
CA VAL A 422 7.61 3.89 -25.26
C VAL A 422 7.62 5.17 -26.10
N GLY A 423 8.56 5.25 -27.05
CA GLY A 423 8.75 6.38 -27.96
C GLY A 423 9.64 7.49 -27.40
N TYR A 424 10.57 7.15 -26.51
CA TYR A 424 11.62 8.01 -25.98
C TYR A 424 12.97 7.75 -26.68
N GLY A 425 13.14 6.59 -27.32
CA GLY A 425 14.38 6.24 -28.02
C GLY A 425 15.59 5.99 -27.09
N SER A 426 15.34 5.85 -25.79
CA SER A 426 16.33 5.54 -24.76
C SER A 426 15.69 4.65 -23.70
N GLU A 427 16.47 3.72 -23.15
CA GLU A 427 16.06 2.83 -22.04
C GLU A 427 16.00 3.59 -20.71
N PHE A 428 16.58 4.78 -20.64
CA PHE A 428 16.58 5.62 -19.47
C PHE A 428 16.28 7.07 -19.78
N VAL A 429 15.56 7.71 -18.87
CA VAL A 429 15.28 9.15 -18.91
C VAL A 429 15.55 9.76 -17.55
N GLU A 430 15.93 11.03 -17.55
CA GLU A 430 15.95 11.83 -16.33
C GLU A 430 14.52 12.01 -15.79
N TRP A 431 14.41 12.02 -14.46
CA TRP A 431 13.17 12.23 -13.75
C TRP A 431 13.39 13.20 -12.58
N GLN A 432 12.31 13.64 -11.95
CA GLN A 432 12.34 14.55 -10.80
C GLN A 432 11.37 14.09 -9.72
N GLY A 433 11.58 14.59 -8.50
CA GLY A 433 10.73 14.27 -7.36
C GLY A 433 11.18 13.02 -6.59
N GLY A 434 10.25 12.43 -5.86
CA GLY A 434 10.50 11.27 -5.00
C GLY A 434 10.02 9.98 -5.64
N SER A 435 10.62 8.87 -5.25
CA SER A 435 10.15 7.53 -5.60
C SER A 435 10.30 6.59 -4.43
N HIS A 436 9.54 5.50 -4.47
CA HIS A 436 9.48 4.49 -3.43
C HIS A 436 10.85 3.87 -3.13
N ARG A 437 11.04 3.48 -1.87
CA ARG A 437 12.19 2.71 -1.38
C ARG A 437 11.69 1.61 -0.46
N ILE A 438 12.49 0.56 -0.28
CA ILE A 438 12.06 -0.61 0.47
C ILE A 438 11.90 -0.35 1.97
N ASN A 439 12.71 0.52 2.57
CA ASN A 439 12.67 0.78 4.01
C ASN A 439 11.73 1.93 4.35
N GLY A 440 10.57 1.60 4.90
CA GLY A 440 9.65 2.57 5.49
C GLY A 440 9.93 2.84 6.96
N THR A 441 8.98 3.48 7.63
CA THR A 441 9.03 3.81 9.06
C THR A 441 8.43 2.72 9.94
N PHE A 442 9.11 2.36 11.03
CA PHE A 442 8.54 1.68 12.19
C PHE A 442 8.79 2.52 13.45
N ILE A 443 7.74 2.81 14.22
CA ILE A 443 7.84 3.32 15.59
C ILE A 443 6.75 2.65 16.44
N ALA A 444 7.09 2.18 17.62
CA ALA A 444 6.13 1.67 18.60
C ALA A 444 6.36 2.34 19.96
N ARG A 445 5.29 2.79 20.61
CA ARG A 445 5.35 3.44 21.95
C ARG A 445 4.10 3.10 22.74
N GLY A 446 4.25 2.80 24.02
CA GLY A 446 3.11 2.46 24.88
C GLY A 446 3.53 1.79 26.18
N PRO A 447 2.54 1.48 27.06
CA PRO A 447 2.82 0.93 28.38
C PRO A 447 3.54 -0.43 28.36
N ASP A 448 3.45 -1.18 27.26
CA ASP A 448 4.07 -2.50 27.13
C ASP A 448 5.36 -2.49 26.29
N ILE A 449 5.76 -1.34 25.73
CA ILE A 449 6.85 -1.21 24.78
C ILE A 449 8.15 -0.78 25.49
N LYS A 450 9.30 -1.29 25.04
CA LYS A 450 10.62 -0.84 25.50
C LYS A 450 10.92 0.57 25.01
N GLU A 451 11.63 1.32 25.83
CA GLU A 451 12.17 2.63 25.46
C GLU A 451 13.53 2.48 24.77
N LYS A 452 13.85 3.42 23.86
CA LYS A 452 15.16 3.63 23.24
C LYS A 452 15.76 2.39 22.59
N SER A 453 14.96 1.65 21.83
CA SER A 453 15.45 0.48 21.08
C SER A 453 15.30 0.70 19.58
N GLU A 454 16.42 0.64 18.86
CA GLU A 454 16.37 0.51 17.41
C GLU A 454 16.12 -0.95 17.02
N ILE A 455 15.26 -1.21 16.03
CA ILE A 455 14.93 -2.55 15.57
C ILE A 455 14.85 -2.61 14.04
N ASP A 456 15.04 -3.81 13.50
CA ASP A 456 14.69 -4.14 12.12
C ASP A 456 13.40 -4.97 12.10
N ALA A 457 12.41 -4.51 11.35
CA ALA A 457 11.12 -5.17 11.21
C ALA A 457 10.74 -5.31 9.74
N LYS A 458 9.92 -6.31 9.43
CA LYS A 458 9.29 -6.44 8.12
C LYS A 458 7.82 -6.07 8.21
N ILE A 459 7.26 -5.57 7.12
CA ILE A 459 5.86 -5.16 7.07
C ILE A 459 4.90 -6.27 7.50
N CYS A 460 5.21 -7.52 7.17
CA CYS A 460 4.42 -8.69 7.56
C CYS A 460 4.51 -9.03 9.07
N ASP A 461 5.48 -8.48 9.82
CA ASP A 461 5.66 -8.74 11.25
C ASP A 461 4.65 -7.99 12.13
N VAL A 462 4.04 -6.90 11.61
CA VAL A 462 3.12 -6.04 12.38
C VAL A 462 1.89 -6.82 12.86
N THR A 463 1.22 -7.52 11.95
CA THR A 463 0.00 -8.27 12.27
C THR A 463 0.20 -9.40 13.30
N PRO A 464 1.13 -10.36 13.12
CA PRO A 464 1.35 -11.40 14.12
C PRO A 464 1.77 -10.83 15.47
N THR A 465 2.51 -9.71 15.49
CA THR A 465 2.86 -9.01 16.72
C THR A 465 1.62 -8.53 17.45
N ILE A 466 0.72 -7.81 16.78
CA ILE A 466 -0.51 -7.30 17.40
C ILE A 466 -1.46 -8.45 17.81
N LEU A 467 -1.59 -9.51 17.03
CA LEU A 467 -2.36 -10.70 17.44
C LEU A 467 -1.83 -11.30 18.75
N HIS A 468 -0.50 -11.39 18.90
CA HIS A 468 0.12 -11.83 20.15
C HIS A 468 -0.23 -10.88 21.32
N MET A 469 -0.29 -9.57 21.08
CA MET A 469 -0.72 -8.59 22.10
C MET A 469 -2.13 -8.91 22.60
N PHE A 470 -3.08 -9.15 21.69
CA PHE A 470 -4.48 -9.50 22.00
C PHE A 470 -4.69 -10.93 22.53
N ASP A 471 -3.63 -11.69 22.80
CA ASP A 471 -3.70 -13.10 23.23
C ASP A 471 -4.42 -13.98 22.19
N MET A 472 -4.26 -13.63 20.92
CA MET A 472 -4.80 -14.38 19.79
C MET A 472 -3.73 -15.31 19.20
N PRO A 473 -4.08 -16.55 18.84
CA PRO A 473 -3.14 -17.44 18.19
C PRO A 473 -2.80 -16.93 16.78
N VAL A 474 -1.51 -16.90 16.47
CA VAL A 474 -0.97 -16.50 15.16
C VAL A 474 -1.22 -17.63 14.15
N PRO A 475 -1.93 -17.38 13.05
CA PRO A 475 -2.06 -18.33 11.95
C PRO A 475 -0.68 -18.76 11.41
N LYS A 476 -0.45 -20.06 11.28
CA LYS A 476 0.84 -20.60 10.76
C LYS A 476 1.10 -20.29 9.28
N ASP A 477 0.11 -19.79 8.56
CA ASP A 477 0.26 -19.35 7.17
C ASP A 477 0.64 -17.87 7.04
N MET A 478 0.83 -17.15 8.15
CA MET A 478 1.51 -15.84 8.17
C MET A 478 3.01 -16.02 8.00
N ASP A 479 3.61 -15.12 7.22
CA ASP A 479 5.06 -15.12 6.96
C ASP A 479 5.82 -14.25 7.97
N GLY A 480 5.15 -13.27 8.58
CA GLY A 480 5.75 -12.43 9.60
C GLY A 480 5.95 -13.14 10.94
N ARG A 481 6.95 -12.67 11.69
CA ARG A 481 7.23 -13.12 13.06
C ARG A 481 6.62 -12.16 14.09
N VAL A 482 6.45 -12.64 15.32
CA VAL A 482 6.13 -11.78 16.45
C VAL A 482 7.41 -11.04 16.88
N LEU A 483 7.36 -9.70 16.88
CA LEU A 483 8.46 -8.83 17.31
C LEU A 483 8.54 -8.77 18.84
N LYS A 484 8.87 -9.89 19.51
CA LYS A 484 8.92 -9.95 20.99
C LYS A 484 9.95 -8.97 21.58
N GLU A 485 10.98 -8.64 20.82
CA GLU A 485 12.03 -7.71 21.21
C GLU A 485 11.50 -6.31 21.55
N ILE A 486 10.34 -5.89 21.01
CA ILE A 486 9.80 -4.54 21.30
C ILE A 486 9.15 -4.45 22.68
N PHE A 487 8.79 -5.58 23.30
CA PHE A 487 8.06 -5.56 24.56
C PHE A 487 8.99 -5.41 25.76
N SER A 488 8.60 -4.58 26.74
CA SER A 488 9.34 -4.40 27.99
C SER A 488 9.54 -5.74 28.70
N VAL A 489 10.72 -5.93 29.33
CA VAL A 489 11.11 -7.20 29.98
C VAL A 489 10.10 -7.61 31.05
N ASP A 490 9.51 -6.63 31.73
CA ASP A 490 8.54 -6.86 32.79
C ASP A 490 7.12 -7.08 32.30
N SER A 491 6.82 -6.72 31.04
CA SER A 491 5.49 -6.84 30.45
C SER A 491 5.01 -8.28 30.37
N LEU A 492 3.70 -8.48 30.57
CA LEU A 492 3.06 -9.78 30.35
C LEU A 492 3.20 -10.24 28.90
N LEU A 493 3.24 -9.30 27.95
CA LEU A 493 3.40 -9.59 26.52
C LEU A 493 4.76 -10.23 26.21
N MET A 494 5.82 -9.77 26.87
CA MET A 494 7.15 -10.39 26.74
C MET A 494 7.18 -11.80 27.37
N LYS A 495 6.55 -11.97 28.54
CA LYS A 495 6.54 -13.27 29.26
C LYS A 495 5.61 -14.31 28.62
N ARG A 496 4.57 -13.86 27.89
CA ARG A 496 3.61 -14.73 27.20
C ARG A 496 4.30 -15.56 26.11
N LYS A 497 3.96 -16.86 26.05
CA LYS A 497 4.37 -17.75 24.96
C LYS A 497 3.56 -17.44 23.71
N ILE A 498 4.24 -17.36 22.56
CA ILE A 498 3.56 -17.19 21.27
C ILE A 498 2.75 -18.44 20.99
N GLN A 499 1.46 -18.24 20.69
CA GLN A 499 0.56 -19.30 20.30
C GLN A 499 0.42 -19.31 18.78
N TYR A 500 0.50 -20.51 18.18
CA TYR A 500 0.31 -20.68 16.74
C TYR A 500 -0.87 -21.63 16.48
N LYS A 501 -1.73 -21.28 15.52
CA LYS A 501 -2.87 -22.12 15.10
C LYS A 501 -2.70 -22.54 13.63
N GLN A 502 -2.97 -23.82 13.35
CA GLN A 502 -3.08 -24.29 11.97
C GLN A 502 -4.34 -23.71 11.32
N VAL A 503 -4.22 -23.26 10.08
CA VAL A 503 -5.37 -22.79 9.32
C VAL A 503 -6.07 -24.00 8.72
N ASP A 504 -7.22 -24.40 9.29
CA ASP A 504 -8.07 -25.43 8.69
C ASP A 504 -8.97 -24.79 7.63
N GLU A 505 -8.77 -25.16 6.36
CA GLU A 505 -9.60 -24.72 5.24
C GLU A 505 -11.08 -25.11 5.43
N ARG A 506 -11.38 -26.23 6.11
CA ARG A 506 -12.76 -26.64 6.41
C ARG A 506 -13.40 -25.72 7.45
N GLU A 507 -12.65 -25.25 8.44
CA GLU A 507 -13.13 -24.20 9.36
C GLU A 507 -13.36 -22.88 8.62
N ARG A 508 -12.45 -22.47 7.72
CA ARG A 508 -12.64 -21.28 6.88
C ARG A 508 -13.95 -21.36 6.09
N ILE A 509 -14.18 -22.48 5.39
CA ILE A 509 -15.42 -22.71 4.63
C ILE A 509 -16.64 -22.74 5.54
N ARG A 510 -16.59 -23.44 6.69
CA ARG A 510 -17.71 -23.50 7.65
C ARG A 510 -18.04 -22.12 8.24
N SER A 511 -17.02 -21.32 8.55
CA SER A 511 -17.20 -19.94 9.03
C SER A 511 -17.81 -19.05 7.95
N GLY A 512 -17.35 -19.15 6.70
CA GLY A 512 -17.93 -18.44 5.55
C GLY A 512 -19.40 -18.81 5.31
N ILE A 513 -19.75 -20.10 5.40
CA ILE A 513 -21.13 -20.57 5.31
C ILE A 513 -21.99 -20.06 6.47
N ARG A 514 -21.48 -20.02 7.71
CA ARG A 514 -22.21 -19.43 8.86
C ARG A 514 -22.47 -17.94 8.66
N ILE A 515 -21.49 -17.19 8.15
CA ILE A 515 -21.65 -15.77 7.83
C ILE A 515 -22.69 -15.58 6.73
N LEU A 516 -22.63 -16.36 5.64
CA LEU A 516 -23.64 -16.31 4.56
C LEU A 516 -25.05 -16.67 5.07
N LYS A 517 -25.18 -17.70 5.93
CA LYS A 517 -26.46 -18.07 6.54
C LYS A 517 -27.01 -16.99 7.47
N SER A 518 -26.15 -16.23 8.14
CA SER A 518 -26.56 -15.06 8.93
C SER A 518 -27.01 -13.86 8.07
N LYS A 519 -26.55 -13.77 6.81
CA LYS A 519 -26.98 -12.75 5.84
C LYS A 519 -28.33 -13.07 5.18
N VAL A 520 -28.76 -14.34 5.17
CA VAL A 520 -30.03 -14.79 4.57
C VAL A 520 -31.19 -14.79 5.60
N LYS A 521 -30.89 -14.66 6.90
CA LYS A 521 -31.89 -14.39 7.93
C LYS A 521 -32.02 -12.87 8.14
N ILE A 522 -32.66 -12.19 7.19
CA ILE A 522 -33.32 -10.88 7.39
C ILE A 522 -34.71 -11.00 6.80
#